data_AF-A0A037ZR74-F1
#
_entry.id   AF-A0A037ZR74-F1
#
_cell.length_a   1.000
_cell.length_b   1.000
_cell.length_c   1.000
_cell.angle_alpha   90.00
_cell.angle_beta   90.00
_cell.angle_gamma   90.00
#
_symmetry.space_group_name_H-M   'P 1'
#
loop_
_entity.id
_entity.type
_entity.pdbx_description
1 polymer ?
#
loop_
_entity_poly.entity_id
_entity_poly.type
_entity_poly.pdbx_seq_one_letter_code
_entity_poly.pdbx_strand_id
1 'polypeptide(L)'
;MDIRSSAAAVQGYTNARSAARPEPTGASPESGFARMAREFTDTLKAGEETTKQAMVGKADPHALVQALAQTELAVETAVTVRNKVVEAYQEILRMPV
;
A
#
# COMPACT_ATOMS: atom_id res chain seq x y z
N MET A 1 35.42 -20.67 -6.29
CA MET A 1 34.11 -21.17 -6.75
C MET A 1 33.18 -19.96 -7.00
N ASP A 2 33.63 -18.95 -7.76
CA ASP A 2 33.08 -17.57 -7.65
C ASP A 2 32.63 -16.95 -8.98
N ILE A 3 32.83 -17.65 -10.10
CA ILE A 3 32.49 -17.15 -11.44
C ILE A 3 30.99 -17.36 -11.76
N ARG A 4 30.33 -18.29 -11.05
CA ARG A 4 28.90 -18.59 -11.25
C ARG A 4 27.98 -17.59 -10.54
N SER A 5 28.42 -16.98 -9.43
CA SER A 5 27.62 -15.97 -8.73
C SER A 5 27.64 -14.62 -9.43
N SER A 6 28.77 -14.23 -10.03
CA SER A 6 28.87 -13.01 -10.84
C SER A 6 28.03 -13.10 -12.11
N ALA A 7 27.99 -14.26 -12.77
CA ALA A 7 27.09 -14.50 -13.90
C ALA A 7 25.62 -14.36 -13.49
N ALA A 8 25.22 -14.98 -12.36
CA ALA A 8 23.86 -14.89 -11.82
C ALA A 8 23.47 -13.46 -11.41
N ALA A 9 24.43 -12.68 -10.88
CA ALA A 9 24.22 -11.28 -10.52
C ALA A 9 24.04 -10.38 -11.75
N VAL A 10 24.80 -10.62 -12.82
CA VAL A 10 24.64 -9.92 -14.10
C VAL A 10 23.28 -10.24 -14.72
N GLN A 11 22.85 -11.51 -14.68
CA GLN A 11 21.53 -11.93 -15.17
C GLN A 11 20.38 -11.32 -14.36
N GLY A 12 20.52 -11.24 -13.03
CA GLY A 12 19.57 -10.55 -12.16
C GLY A 12 19.46 -9.05 -12.51
N TYR A 13 20.59 -8.39 -12.74
CA TYR A 13 20.62 -6.97 -13.10
C TYR A 13 20.03 -6.71 -14.50
N THR A 14 20.30 -7.57 -15.49
CA THR A 14 19.71 -7.43 -16.84
C THR A 14 18.20 -7.64 -16.84
N ASN A 15 17.70 -8.57 -16.01
CA ASN A 15 16.26 -8.85 -15.87
C ASN A 15 15.53 -7.71 -15.12
N ALA A 16 16.16 -7.16 -14.08
CA ALA A 16 15.63 -5.99 -13.39
C ALA A 16 15.59 -4.76 -14.32
N ARG A 17 16.61 -4.60 -15.18
CA ARG A 17 16.68 -3.51 -16.15
C ARG A 17 15.67 -3.64 -17.28
N SER A 18 15.34 -4.85 -17.73
CA SER A 18 14.28 -5.04 -18.74
C SER A 18 12.89 -4.83 -18.17
N ALA A 19 12.65 -5.24 -16.92
CA ALA A 19 11.40 -4.98 -16.21
C ALA A 19 11.19 -3.49 -15.87
N ALA A 20 12.27 -2.73 -15.72
CA ALA A 20 12.25 -1.29 -15.43
C ALA A 20 12.31 -0.40 -16.68
N ARG A 21 12.30 -0.97 -17.90
CA ARG A 21 12.19 -0.16 -19.12
C ARG A 21 10.74 0.27 -19.30
N PRO A 22 10.44 1.58 -19.29
CA PRO A 22 9.12 2.05 -19.66
C PRO A 22 8.89 1.74 -21.14
N GLU A 23 7.96 0.83 -21.43
CA GLU A 23 7.52 0.58 -22.80
C GLU A 23 6.83 1.84 -23.37
N PRO A 24 7.24 2.33 -24.55
CA PRO A 24 6.54 3.39 -25.24
C PRO A 24 5.39 2.77 -26.05
N THR A 25 4.34 2.34 -25.36
CA THR A 25 3.12 1.84 -26.01
C THR A 25 1.92 2.56 -25.43
N GLY A 26 1.12 3.15 -26.32
CA GLY A 26 -0.03 3.99 -26.03
C GLY A 26 -1.10 3.32 -25.18
N ALA A 27 -0.85 3.26 -23.88
CA ALA A 27 -1.82 2.88 -22.87
C ALA A 27 -2.72 4.10 -22.64
N SER A 28 -3.90 4.10 -23.28
CA SER A 28 -4.97 4.98 -22.83
C SER A 28 -5.12 4.84 -21.29
N PRO A 29 -5.31 5.93 -20.54
CA PRO A 29 -5.41 5.94 -19.08
C PRO A 29 -6.40 4.91 -18.49
N GLU A 30 -7.43 4.58 -19.28
CA GLU A 30 -8.45 3.56 -19.00
C GLU A 30 -7.90 2.13 -18.84
N SER A 31 -6.81 1.77 -19.52
CA SER A 31 -6.18 0.44 -19.40
C SER A 31 -5.36 0.27 -18.12
N GLY A 32 -4.72 1.34 -17.67
CA GLY A 32 -3.97 1.37 -16.41
C GLY A 32 -4.89 1.31 -15.20
N PHE A 33 -5.97 2.09 -15.21
CA PHE A 33 -6.97 2.06 -14.13
C PHE A 33 -7.66 0.70 -14.03
N ALA A 34 -8.07 0.10 -15.16
CA ALA A 34 -8.67 -1.23 -15.16
C ALA A 34 -7.71 -2.32 -14.64
N ARG A 35 -6.41 -2.17 -14.88
CA ARG A 35 -5.37 -3.06 -14.35
C ARG A 35 -5.20 -2.89 -12.84
N MET A 36 -5.11 -1.65 -12.36
CA MET A 36 -5.04 -1.36 -10.93
C MET A 36 -6.28 -1.86 -10.18
N ALA A 37 -7.47 -1.71 -10.77
CA ALA A 37 -8.71 -2.23 -10.18
C ALA A 37 -8.68 -3.76 -10.05
N ARG A 38 -8.18 -4.47 -11.06
CA ARG A 38 -8.02 -5.94 -11.00
C ARG A 38 -7.01 -6.36 -9.93
N GLU A 39 -5.84 -5.73 -9.91
CA GLU A 39 -4.79 -5.99 -8.91
C GLU A 39 -5.28 -5.70 -7.48
N PHE A 40 -6.09 -4.64 -7.30
CA PHE A 40 -6.74 -4.33 -6.02
C PHE A 40 -7.74 -5.42 -5.61
N THR A 41 -8.60 -5.87 -6.52
CA THR A 41 -9.56 -6.94 -6.21
C THR A 41 -8.88 -8.26 -5.88
N ASP A 42 -7.76 -8.58 -6.54
CA ASP A 42 -7.00 -9.80 -6.26
C ASP A 42 -6.30 -9.70 -4.89
N THR A 43 -5.76 -8.53 -4.56
CA THR A 43 -5.17 -8.25 -3.24
C THR A 43 -6.22 -8.33 -2.12
N LEU A 44 -7.42 -7.80 -2.34
CA LEU A 44 -8.52 -7.86 -1.39
C LEU A 44 -8.93 -9.30 -1.09
N LYS A 45 -9.09 -10.13 -2.13
CA LYS A 45 -9.41 -11.56 -1.97
C LYS A 45 -8.33 -12.33 -1.20
N ALA A 46 -7.06 -12.06 -1.49
CA ALA A 46 -5.94 -12.65 -0.74
C ALA A 46 -5.94 -12.21 0.73
N GLY A 47 -6.30 -10.95 0.99
CA GLY A 47 -6.50 -10.41 2.33
C GLY A 47 -7.64 -11.11 3.07
N GLU A 48 -8.80 -11.28 2.44
CA GLU A 48 -9.96 -11.96 3.02
C GLU A 48 -9.67 -13.41 3.40
N GLU A 49 -8.93 -14.15 2.57
CA GLU A 49 -8.52 -15.53 2.87
C GLU A 49 -7.56 -15.56 4.07
N THR A 50 -6.60 -14.63 4.13
CA THR A 50 -5.67 -14.49 5.25
C THR A 50 -6.40 -14.12 6.55
N THR A 51 -7.38 -13.23 6.48
CA THR A 51 -8.22 -12.85 7.61
C THR A 51 -9.09 -14.02 8.08
N LYS A 52 -9.68 -14.79 7.17
CA LYS A 52 -10.40 -16.03 7.51
C LYS A 52 -9.51 -16.99 8.29
N GLN A 53 -8.26 -17.19 7.85
CA GLN A 53 -7.32 -18.05 8.56
C GLN A 53 -6.90 -17.49 9.93
N ALA A 54 -6.83 -16.16 10.08
CA ALA A 54 -6.57 -15.52 11.36
C ALA A 54 -7.76 -15.64 12.35
N MET A 55 -9.00 -15.57 11.86
CA MET A 55 -10.22 -15.69 12.69
C MET A 55 -10.43 -17.10 13.26
N VAL A 56 -9.79 -18.14 12.70
CA VAL A 56 -9.85 -19.53 13.21
C VAL A 56 -8.99 -19.74 14.47
N GLY A 57 -8.42 -18.66 15.05
CA GLY A 57 -8.09 -18.63 16.49
C GLY A 57 -6.62 -18.91 16.88
N LYS A 58 -5.64 -18.41 16.12
CA LYS A 58 -4.20 -18.51 16.47
C LYS A 58 -3.51 -17.17 16.76
N ALA A 59 -4.24 -16.12 17.11
CA ALA A 59 -3.64 -14.82 17.39
C ALA A 59 -3.17 -14.74 18.86
N ASP A 60 -1.86 -14.80 19.05
CA ASP A 60 -1.16 -14.54 20.31
C ASP A 60 -1.53 -13.13 20.83
N PRO A 61 -1.86 -12.93 22.13
CA PRO A 61 -2.09 -11.62 22.72
C PRO A 61 -0.98 -10.59 22.41
N HIS A 62 0.26 -11.05 22.21
CA HIS A 62 1.36 -10.19 21.76
C HIS A 62 1.15 -9.61 20.35
N ALA A 63 0.56 -10.39 19.43
CA ALA A 63 0.26 -9.93 18.08
C ALA A 63 -0.81 -8.83 18.08
N LEU A 64 -1.76 -8.89 19.01
CA LEU A 64 -2.77 -7.83 19.20
C LEU A 64 -2.11 -6.53 19.67
N VAL A 65 -1.22 -6.59 20.67
CA VAL A 65 -0.51 -5.40 21.18
C VAL A 65 0.41 -4.80 20.10
N GLN A 66 1.08 -5.65 19.31
CA GLN A 66 1.89 -5.19 18.18
C GLN A 66 1.04 -4.50 17.10
N ALA A 67 -0.12 -5.07 16.77
CA ALA A 67 -1.05 -4.45 15.83
C ALA A 67 -1.61 -3.12 16.35
N LEU A 68 -1.94 -3.02 17.64
CA LEU A 68 -2.39 -1.79 18.28
C LEU A 68 -1.31 -0.70 18.26
N ALA A 69 -0.06 -1.06 18.57
CA ALA A 69 1.08 -0.13 18.48
C ALA A 69 1.29 0.40 17.05
N GLN A 70 1.05 -0.42 16.03
CA GLN A 70 1.10 0.05 14.63
C GLN A 70 -0.08 0.95 14.24
N THR A 71 -1.21 0.85 14.96
CA THR A 71 -2.43 1.59 14.64
C THR A 71 -2.44 3.00 15.25
N GLU A 72 -1.59 3.29 16.24
CA GLU A 72 -1.49 4.63 16.87
C GLU A 72 -1.20 5.74 15.85
N LEU A 73 -0.28 5.51 14.92
CA LEU A 73 0.08 6.49 13.88
C LEU A 73 -1.10 6.84 12.96
N ALA A 74 -1.96 5.84 12.68
CA ALA A 74 -3.15 6.04 11.87
C ALA A 74 -4.21 6.87 12.62
N VAL A 75 -4.37 6.65 13.93
CA VAL A 75 -5.30 7.42 14.77
C VAL A 75 -4.83 8.86 14.93
N GLU A 76 -3.55 9.10 15.15
CA GLU A 76 -2.97 10.45 15.26
C GLU A 76 -3.16 11.25 13.96
N THR A 77 -2.94 10.60 12.82
CA THR A 77 -3.17 11.22 11.50
C THR A 77 -4.65 11.53 11.28
N ALA A 78 -5.54 10.62 11.66
CA ALA A 78 -6.99 10.84 11.56
C ALA A 78 -7.46 12.03 12.41
N VAL A 79 -6.94 12.17 13.63
CA VAL A 79 -7.25 13.33 14.51
C VAL A 79 -6.69 14.63 13.91
N THR A 80 -5.49 14.59 13.33
CA THR A 80 -4.89 15.75 12.64
C THR A 80 -5.76 16.23 11.49
N VAL A 81 -6.24 15.32 10.64
CA VAL A 81 -7.15 15.64 9.54
C VAL A 81 -8.47 16.20 10.07
N ARG A 82 -9.07 15.57 11.10
CA ARG A 82 -10.29 16.07 11.76
C ARG A 82 -10.11 17.52 12.25
N ASN A 83 -8.98 17.82 12.89
CA ASN A 83 -8.70 19.15 13.42
C ASN A 83 -8.53 20.19 12.30
N LYS A 84 -7.87 19.83 11.20
CA LYS A 84 -7.72 20.72 10.03
C LYS A 84 -9.05 21.04 9.35
N VAL A 85 -9.96 20.06 9.26
CA VAL A 85 -11.30 20.28 8.74
C VAL A 85 -12.10 21.23 9.64
N VAL A 86 -11.98 21.08 10.96
CA VAL A 86 -12.64 21.99 11.91
C VAL A 86 -12.06 23.40 11.81
N GLU A 87 -10.74 23.56 11.72
CA GLU A 87 -10.10 24.87 11.49
C GLU A 87 -10.62 25.55 10.22
N ALA A 88 -10.62 24.84 9.10
CA ALA A 88 -11.10 25.36 7.81
C ALA A 88 -12.59 25.76 7.88
N TYR A 89 -13.41 24.97 8.56
CA TYR A 89 -14.83 25.29 8.74
C TYR A 89 -15.02 26.55 9.61
N GLN A 90 -14.23 26.68 10.67
CA GLN A 90 -14.24 27.88 11.50
C GLN A 90 -13.68 29.11 10.77
N GLU A 91 -12.72 28.95 9.86
CA GLU A 91 -12.17 30.03 9.04
C GLU A 91 -13.20 30.54 8.01
N ILE A 92 -13.93 29.64 7.36
CA ILE A 92 -15.05 30.00 6.47
C ILE A 92 -16.12 30.80 7.22
N LEU A 93 -16.45 30.41 8.45
CA LEU A 93 -17.43 31.11 9.29
C LEU A 93 -16.91 32.44 9.88
N ARG A 94 -15.59 32.63 9.94
CA ARG A 94 -14.93 33.84 10.43
C ARG A 94 -14.65 34.86 9.34
N MET A 95 -14.76 34.50 8.06
CA MET A 95 -14.84 35.48 6.98
C MET A 95 -16.23 36.12 7.01
N PRO A 96 -16.37 37.41 7.40
CA PRO A 96 -17.62 38.12 7.14
C PRO A 96 -17.79 38.23 5.61
N VAL A 97 -19.00 37.93 5.14
CA VAL A 97 -19.46 38.34 3.81
C VAL A 97 -19.46 39.85 3.66
#